data_AF-A0A537HF15-F1
#
_entry.id   AF-A0A537HF15-F1
#
_cell.length_a   1.000
_cell.length_b   1.000
_cell.length_c   1.000
_cell.angle_alpha   90.00
_cell.angle_beta   90.00
_cell.angle_gamma   90.00
#
_symmetry.space_group_name_H-M   'P 1'
#
loop_
_entity.id
_entity.type
_entity.pdbx_description
1 polymer ?
#
loop_
_entity_poly.entity_id
_entity_poly.type
_entity_poly.pdbx_seq_one_letter_code
_entity_poly.pdbx_strand_id
1 'polypeptide(L)'
;MAASDIATLARGFNPTGAIAFVIYFSNASCTGTPLFRSTNPVNKNGNYVSRPFTPQAPGTYQWQTSYTGDLNNFPTETQCGRSSEIMTVSPATPTPQSQPPPPCQCNPSAGPYFLGLPILWVTIAGIAALVVVAGAVISRKVRKKKLSR
;
A
#
# COMPACT_ATOMS: atom_id res chain seq x y z
N MET A 1 3.57 3.76 -12.04
CA MET A 1 3.85 4.73 -13.13
C MET A 1 2.50 5.19 -13.66
N ALA A 2 2.34 6.48 -13.95
CA ALA A 2 1.14 7.02 -14.59
C ALA A 2 1.53 7.65 -15.93
N ALA A 3 0.61 7.64 -16.89
CA ALA A 3 0.76 8.19 -18.22
C ALA A 3 -0.34 9.22 -18.52
N SER A 4 -0.04 10.18 -19.39
CA SER A 4 -0.97 11.20 -19.89
C SER A 4 -0.66 11.46 -21.35
N ASP A 5 -1.68 11.84 -22.11
CA ASP A 5 -1.58 12.19 -23.53
C ASP A 5 -1.91 13.68 -23.77
N ILE A 6 -1.45 14.23 -24.91
CA ILE A 6 -1.63 15.62 -25.31
C ILE A 6 -2.17 15.70 -26.75
N ALA A 7 -3.45 16.03 -26.89
CA ALA A 7 -4.05 16.37 -28.17
C ALA A 7 -3.71 17.81 -28.56
N THR A 8 -3.33 18.06 -29.80
CA THR A 8 -3.19 19.42 -30.36
C THR A 8 -4.29 19.67 -31.38
N LEU A 9 -5.24 20.54 -31.05
CA LEU A 9 -6.26 21.00 -32.00
C LEU A 9 -5.78 22.27 -32.69
N ALA A 10 -5.72 22.25 -34.02
CA ALA A 10 -5.22 23.35 -34.82
C ALA A 10 -6.10 23.58 -36.06
N ARG A 11 -6.06 24.81 -36.58
CA ARG A 11 -6.74 25.25 -37.82
C ARG A 11 -8.28 25.20 -37.76
N GLY A 12 -8.89 25.00 -36.59
CA GLY A 12 -10.32 25.13 -36.39
C GLY A 12 -10.79 26.59 -36.41
N PHE A 13 -11.99 26.84 -36.90
CA PHE A 13 -12.65 28.14 -36.92
C PHE A 13 -13.48 28.32 -35.64
N ASN A 14 -12.96 29.10 -34.69
CA ASN A 14 -13.56 29.31 -33.36
C ASN A 14 -14.06 28.01 -32.70
N PRO A 15 -13.22 26.97 -32.56
CA PRO A 15 -13.69 25.64 -32.22
C PRO A 15 -14.23 25.55 -30.79
N THR A 16 -15.31 24.80 -30.67
CA THR A 16 -16.06 24.46 -29.46
C THR A 16 -16.26 22.93 -29.41
N GLY A 17 -17.14 22.41 -28.53
CA GLY A 17 -17.32 20.96 -28.36
C GLY A 17 -16.34 20.39 -27.34
N ALA A 18 -15.84 19.18 -27.56
CA ALA A 18 -14.93 18.50 -26.63
C ALA A 18 -13.87 17.64 -27.33
N ILE A 19 -12.74 17.45 -26.65
CA ILE A 19 -11.78 16.38 -26.96
C ILE A 19 -11.92 15.28 -25.91
N ALA A 20 -12.03 14.03 -26.36
CA ALA A 20 -12.04 12.85 -25.53
C ALA A 20 -10.80 11.99 -25.79
N PHE A 21 -10.11 11.63 -24.71
CA PHE A 21 -9.05 10.63 -24.68
C PHE A 21 -9.65 9.36 -24.09
N VAL A 22 -9.54 8.24 -24.79
CA VAL A 22 -9.96 6.91 -24.29
C VAL A 22 -8.82 5.92 -24.41
N ILE A 23 -8.82 4.90 -23.54
CA ILE A 23 -7.83 3.83 -23.57
C ILE A 23 -8.51 2.47 -23.62
N TYR A 24 -8.03 1.62 -24.52
CA TYR A 24 -8.39 0.23 -24.64
C TYR A 24 -7.17 -0.65 -24.32
N PHE A 25 -7.40 -1.82 -23.71
CA PHE A 25 -6.32 -2.77 -23.41
C PHE A 25 -6.39 -3.94 -24.39
N SER A 26 -5.26 -4.27 -25.01
CA SER A 26 -5.10 -5.37 -25.98
C SER A 26 -6.11 -5.37 -27.14
N ASN A 27 -6.70 -4.22 -27.49
CA ASN A 27 -7.66 -4.10 -28.60
C ASN A 27 -7.15 -3.12 -29.67
N ALA A 28 -6.57 -3.66 -30.74
CA ALA A 28 -6.06 -2.89 -31.87
C ALA A 28 -7.13 -2.22 -32.74
N SER A 29 -8.42 -2.44 -32.46
CA SER A 29 -9.56 -1.83 -33.16
C SER A 29 -10.26 -0.73 -32.35
N CYS A 30 -9.87 -0.48 -31.09
CA CYS A 30 -10.45 0.55 -30.21
C CYS A 30 -11.99 0.43 -30.05
N THR A 31 -12.49 -0.82 -30.02
CA THR A 31 -13.91 -1.13 -29.89
C THR A 31 -14.29 -1.61 -28.49
N GLY A 32 -15.59 -1.62 -28.18
CA GLY A 32 -16.12 -2.09 -26.90
C GLY A 32 -15.93 -1.10 -25.75
N THR A 33 -15.84 -1.61 -24.53
CA THR A 33 -15.76 -0.78 -23.32
C THR A 33 -14.33 -0.26 -23.10
N PRO A 34 -14.10 1.07 -23.05
CA PRO A 34 -12.80 1.62 -22.72
C PRO A 34 -12.50 1.45 -21.22
N LEU A 35 -11.23 1.24 -20.87
CA LEU A 35 -10.77 1.19 -19.47
C LEU A 35 -10.67 2.57 -18.82
N PHE A 36 -10.54 3.62 -19.64
CA PHE A 36 -10.33 4.98 -19.20
C PHE A 36 -10.98 5.96 -20.18
N ARG A 37 -11.47 7.08 -19.65
CA ARG A 37 -11.95 8.22 -20.43
C ARG A 37 -11.60 9.52 -19.72
N SER A 38 -10.96 10.45 -20.43
CA SER A 38 -10.82 11.85 -20.05
C SER A 38 -11.48 12.71 -21.10
N THR A 39 -12.24 13.73 -20.71
CA THR A 39 -12.90 14.64 -21.65
C THR A 39 -12.63 16.08 -21.23
N ASN A 40 -12.18 16.89 -22.19
CA ASN A 40 -11.84 18.28 -22.01
C ASN A 40 -12.73 19.13 -22.93
N PRO A 41 -13.41 20.17 -22.43
CA PRO A 41 -14.17 21.08 -23.29
C PRO A 41 -13.21 21.90 -24.16
N VAL A 42 -13.57 22.10 -25.42
CA VAL A 42 -12.81 22.89 -26.39
C VAL A 42 -13.36 24.32 -26.41
N ASN A 43 -12.45 25.29 -26.49
CA ASN A 43 -12.76 26.72 -26.53
C ASN A 43 -11.82 27.54 -27.43
N LYS A 44 -10.78 26.92 -28.02
CA LYS A 44 -9.84 27.50 -28.98
C LYS A 44 -8.99 26.41 -29.62
N ASN A 45 -8.21 26.78 -30.64
CA ASN A 45 -7.05 25.99 -31.04
C ASN A 45 -6.00 25.98 -29.92
N GLY A 46 -5.34 24.84 -29.71
CA GLY A 46 -4.32 24.66 -28.68
C GLY A 46 -4.19 23.22 -28.20
N ASN A 47 -3.42 23.05 -27.13
CA ASN A 47 -3.12 21.75 -26.55
C ASN A 47 -4.11 21.42 -25.43
N TYR A 48 -4.58 20.18 -25.42
CA TYR A 48 -5.48 19.61 -24.43
C TYR A 48 -4.80 18.38 -23.83
N VAL A 49 -4.75 18.28 -22.50
CA VAL A 49 -4.02 17.21 -21.80
C VAL A 49 -5.01 16.26 -21.12
N SER A 50 -4.81 14.96 -21.25
CA SER A 50 -5.65 13.97 -20.56
C SER A 50 -5.42 14.02 -19.03
N ARG A 51 -6.41 13.57 -18.26
CA ARG A 51 -6.15 13.13 -16.87
C ARG A 51 -5.09 12.01 -16.88
N PRO A 52 -4.32 11.82 -15.80
CA PRO A 52 -3.37 10.72 -15.70
C PRO A 52 -4.09 9.37 -15.60
N PHE A 53 -3.60 8.38 -16.34
CA PHE A 53 -3.99 6.98 -16.27
C PHE A 53 -2.89 6.14 -15.64
N THR A 54 -3.26 5.22 -14.74
CA THR A 54 -2.32 4.27 -14.11
C THR A 54 -2.66 2.86 -14.55
N PRO A 55 -1.85 2.23 -15.42
CA PRO A 55 -1.97 0.83 -15.79
C PRO A 55 -2.05 -0.11 -14.58
N GLN A 56 -2.94 -1.09 -14.64
CA GLN A 56 -3.13 -2.10 -13.59
C GLN A 56 -2.52 -3.47 -13.94
N ALA A 57 -2.08 -3.64 -15.20
CA ALA A 57 -1.48 -4.88 -15.70
C ALA A 57 -0.36 -4.57 -16.70
N PRO A 58 0.61 -5.48 -16.90
CA PRO A 58 1.48 -5.43 -18.06
C PRO A 58 0.70 -5.77 -19.34
N GLY A 59 1.17 -5.27 -20.48
CA GLY A 59 0.55 -5.44 -21.78
C GLY A 59 0.47 -4.13 -22.57
N THR A 60 -0.35 -4.12 -23.62
CA THR A 60 -0.46 -3.00 -24.56
C THR A 60 -1.76 -2.24 -24.35
N TYR A 61 -1.64 -0.93 -24.21
CA TYR A 61 -2.73 0.03 -24.06
C TYR A 61 -2.77 0.93 -25.29
N GLN A 62 -3.89 0.89 -26.01
CA GLN A 62 -4.15 1.73 -27.17
C GLN A 62 -4.89 2.97 -26.71
N TRP A 63 -4.29 4.14 -26.91
CA TRP A 63 -4.98 5.42 -26.82
C TRP A 63 -5.79 5.65 -28.10
N GLN A 64 -6.89 6.39 -27.95
CA GLN A 64 -7.59 7.00 -29.05
C GLN A 64 -8.10 8.36 -28.60
N THR A 65 -7.89 9.37 -29.44
CA THR A 65 -8.16 10.77 -29.14
C THR A 65 -9.10 11.31 -30.20
N SER A 66 -10.28 11.77 -29.80
CA SER A 66 -11.31 12.28 -30.71
C SER A 66 -11.79 13.68 -30.32
N TYR A 67 -12.06 14.49 -31.34
CA TYR A 67 -12.70 15.78 -31.27
C TYR A 67 -14.15 15.64 -31.76
N THR A 68 -15.12 16.11 -30.97
CA THR A 68 -16.55 15.94 -31.26
C THR A 68 -17.05 16.72 -32.47
N GLY A 69 -16.28 17.70 -32.96
CA GLY A 69 -16.77 18.70 -33.89
C GLY A 69 -17.73 19.70 -33.23
N ASP A 70 -18.18 20.64 -34.05
CA ASP A 70 -19.27 21.59 -33.82
C ASP A 70 -19.89 22.03 -35.17
N LEU A 71 -20.65 23.13 -35.19
CA LEU A 71 -21.29 23.65 -36.40
C LEU A 71 -20.30 24.11 -37.49
N ASN A 72 -19.10 24.55 -37.11
CA ASN A 72 -18.10 25.12 -38.01
C ASN A 72 -16.90 24.18 -38.25
N ASN A 73 -16.76 23.13 -37.43
CA ASN A 73 -15.59 22.25 -37.40
C ASN A 73 -16.05 20.78 -37.41
N PHE A 74 -15.62 20.01 -38.41
CA PHE A 74 -15.96 18.58 -38.46
C PHE A 74 -15.33 17.80 -37.29
N PRO A 75 -15.99 16.73 -36.81
CA PRO A 75 -15.36 15.77 -35.90
C PRO A 75 -14.14 15.12 -36.55
N THR A 76 -13.18 14.71 -35.72
CA THR A 76 -11.98 13.98 -36.16
C THR A 76 -11.47 13.09 -35.03
N GLU A 77 -10.77 12.01 -35.36
CA GLU A 77 -10.21 11.09 -34.37
C GLU A 77 -8.85 10.53 -34.82
N THR A 78 -8.00 10.17 -33.85
CA THR A 78 -6.75 9.46 -34.13
C THR A 78 -7.06 8.04 -34.60
N GLN A 79 -6.30 7.59 -35.61
CA GLN A 79 -6.42 6.22 -36.11
C GLN A 79 -6.00 5.24 -35.02
N CYS A 80 -6.90 4.32 -34.66
CA CYS A 80 -6.58 3.27 -33.69
C CYS A 80 -5.35 2.45 -34.13
N GLY A 81 -4.47 2.12 -33.19
CA GLY A 81 -3.26 1.34 -33.45
C GLY A 81 -2.15 2.10 -34.19
N ARG A 82 -2.29 3.42 -34.39
CA ARG A 82 -1.17 4.27 -34.77
C ARG A 82 -0.08 4.20 -33.71
N SER A 83 1.19 4.03 -34.10
CA SER A 83 2.31 3.80 -33.18
C SER A 83 2.53 4.90 -32.12
N SER A 84 2.13 6.15 -32.39
CA SER A 84 2.16 7.24 -31.40
C SER A 84 1.13 7.09 -30.27
N GLU A 85 0.10 6.28 -30.49
CA GLU A 85 -1.01 6.03 -29.55
C GLU A 85 -0.83 4.71 -28.77
N ILE A 86 0.31 4.02 -28.93
CA ILE A 86 0.58 2.71 -28.31
C ILE A 86 1.45 2.90 -27.07
N MET A 87 0.94 2.49 -25.91
CA MET A 87 1.69 2.42 -24.65
C MET A 87 1.86 0.96 -24.22
N THR A 88 3.11 0.50 -24.09
CA THR A 88 3.42 -0.84 -23.60
C THR A 88 3.93 -0.79 -22.16
N VAL A 89 3.40 -1.66 -21.30
CA VAL A 89 3.83 -1.85 -19.91
C VAL A 89 4.46 -3.23 -19.78
N SER A 90 5.76 -3.28 -19.51
CA SER A 90 6.47 -4.55 -19.33
C SER A 90 6.13 -5.22 -17.99
N PRO A 91 6.12 -6.57 -17.90
CA PRO A 91 6.07 -7.28 -16.63
C PRO A 91 7.24 -6.87 -15.71
N ALA A 92 6.99 -6.85 -14.40
CA ALA A 92 8.05 -6.69 -13.42
C ALA A 92 8.82 -8.00 -13.23
N THR A 93 10.13 -7.90 -12.97
CA THR A 93 10.99 -9.05 -12.64
C THR A 93 11.26 -9.07 -11.14
N PRO A 94 10.44 -9.77 -10.32
CA PRO A 94 10.70 -9.86 -8.88
C PRO A 94 11.95 -10.71 -8.62
N THR A 95 12.80 -10.24 -7.71
CA THR A 95 13.93 -11.04 -7.19
C THR A 95 13.53 -11.58 -5.81
N PRO A 96 13.43 -12.90 -5.62
CA PRO A 96 13.15 -13.46 -4.29
C PRO A 96 14.36 -13.21 -3.37
N GLN A 97 14.12 -12.60 -2.22
CA GLN A 97 15.12 -12.51 -1.15
C GLN A 97 14.87 -13.61 -0.11
N SER A 98 15.87 -14.46 0.10
CA SER A 98 15.92 -15.36 1.25
C SER A 98 16.81 -14.75 2.34
N GLN A 99 16.25 -14.59 3.54
CA GLN A 99 17.06 -14.46 4.75
C GLN A 99 17.63 -15.86 5.05
N PRO A 100 18.93 -16.03 5.39
CA PRO A 100 19.37 -17.27 6.00
C PRO A 100 18.54 -17.53 7.29
N PRO A 101 18.21 -18.79 7.61
CA PRO A 101 17.54 -19.08 8.87
C PRO A 101 18.38 -18.53 10.03
N PRO A 102 17.75 -18.02 11.11
CA PRO A 102 18.51 -17.61 12.29
C PRO A 102 19.39 -18.78 12.72
N PRO A 103 20.67 -18.53 13.07
CA PRO A 103 21.61 -19.60 13.39
C PRO A 103 20.98 -20.46 14.48
N CYS A 104 20.86 -21.77 14.21
CA CYS A 104 20.32 -22.71 15.17
C CYS A 104 21.04 -22.48 16.50
N GLN A 105 20.30 -22.04 17.52
CA GLN A 105 20.79 -21.95 18.89
C GLN A 105 20.90 -23.38 19.42
N CYS A 106 21.87 -24.12 18.88
CA CYS A 106 22.50 -25.25 19.53
C CYS A 106 23.23 -24.68 20.74
N ASN A 107 22.46 -24.25 21.76
CA ASN A 107 22.99 -24.05 23.08
C ASN A 107 23.51 -25.41 23.52
N PRO A 108 24.83 -25.63 23.64
CA PRO A 108 25.30 -26.85 24.27
C PRO A 108 24.82 -26.73 25.72
N SER A 109 23.75 -27.45 26.06
CA SER A 109 23.34 -27.60 27.44
C SER A 109 24.54 -28.17 28.18
N ALA A 110 25.23 -27.32 28.95
CA ALA A 110 26.40 -27.71 29.70
C ALA A 110 25.98 -28.84 30.64
N GLY A 111 26.38 -30.07 30.29
CA GLY A 111 26.07 -31.24 31.09
C GLY A 111 26.58 -31.02 32.53
N PRO A 112 25.85 -31.49 33.55
CA PRO A 112 26.18 -31.22 34.95
C PRO A 112 27.41 -32.03 35.37
N TYR A 113 28.59 -31.57 34.96
CA TYR A 113 29.88 -32.20 35.23
C TYR A 113 30.80 -31.25 36.00
N PHE A 114 30.37 -30.87 37.19
CA PHE A 114 31.30 -30.56 38.28
C PHE A 114 31.13 -31.61 39.37
N LEU A 115 31.81 -32.75 39.16
CA LEU A 115 32.06 -33.75 40.19
C LEU A 115 33.04 -33.15 41.21
N GLY A 116 32.50 -32.48 42.23
CA GLY A 116 33.31 -31.70 43.17
C GLY A 116 32.53 -31.27 44.42
N LEU A 117 32.11 -32.24 45.24
CA LEU A 117 31.63 -32.05 46.61
C LEU A 117 32.32 -33.10 47.49
N PRO A 118 32.71 -32.77 48.74
CA PRO A 118 31.77 -32.27 49.75
C PRO A 118 32.25 -31.06 50.56
N ILE A 119 31.39 -30.03 50.68
CA ILE A 119 31.44 -29.12 51.83
C ILE A 119 30.08 -29.08 52.51
N LEU A 120 30.11 -29.59 53.74
CA LEU A 120 29.01 -29.71 54.67
C LEU A 120 28.65 -28.33 55.25
N TRP A 121 27.39 -27.91 55.15
CA TRP A 121 26.84 -26.87 56.04
C TRP A 121 25.54 -27.37 56.67
N VAL A 122 25.70 -27.99 57.83
CA VAL A 122 24.60 -28.26 58.77
C VAL A 122 24.45 -27.05 59.68
N THR A 123 23.29 -26.39 59.66
CA THR A 123 22.85 -25.50 60.75
C THR A 123 21.39 -25.73 61.09
N ILE A 124 21.18 -26.74 61.94
CA ILE A 124 20.28 -26.79 63.11
C ILE A 124 18.92 -26.08 63.00
N ALA A 125 17.85 -26.87 63.13
CA ALA A 125 16.50 -26.37 63.44
C ALA A 125 16.37 -26.01 64.94
N GLY A 126 15.62 -24.95 65.24
CA GLY A 126 15.25 -24.54 66.61
C GLY A 126 13.80 -24.08 66.68
N ILE A 127 12.97 -24.79 67.44
CA ILE A 127 11.52 -24.58 67.54
C ILE A 127 11.17 -23.88 68.87
N ALA A 128 10.28 -22.88 68.79
CA ALA A 128 9.37 -22.32 69.81
C ALA A 128 9.87 -21.87 71.20
N ALA A 129 9.51 -20.62 71.54
CA ALA A 129 9.13 -20.18 72.89
C ALA A 129 8.04 -19.09 72.80
N LEU A 130 7.19 -18.95 73.82
CA LEU A 130 5.91 -18.21 73.78
C LEU A 130 5.71 -17.42 75.10
N VAL A 131 4.87 -16.35 75.09
CA VAL A 131 4.39 -15.52 76.25
C VAL A 131 5.52 -14.64 76.90
N VAL A 132 5.38 -13.40 77.39
CA VAL A 132 4.33 -12.67 78.16
C VAL A 132 4.33 -11.12 77.96
N VAL A 133 3.15 -10.56 77.59
CA VAL A 133 2.43 -9.32 78.05
C VAL A 133 3.16 -8.01 78.46
N ALA A 134 2.80 -6.85 77.84
CA ALA A 134 2.14 -5.67 78.49
C ALA A 134 2.07 -4.35 77.63
N GLY A 135 0.91 -3.64 77.64
CA GLY A 135 0.70 -2.22 77.23
C GLY A 135 0.65 -1.89 75.71
N ALA A 136 -0.47 -1.64 75.02
CA ALA A 136 -1.49 -0.54 75.12
C ALA A 136 -0.91 0.86 74.78
N VAL A 137 -1.44 1.75 73.91
CA VAL A 137 -2.84 2.13 73.58
C VAL A 137 -2.96 2.76 72.16
N ILE A 138 -3.84 2.22 71.29
CA ILE A 138 -4.96 2.85 70.52
C ILE A 138 -4.74 4.32 69.97
N SER A 139 -4.96 4.69 68.68
CA SER A 139 -6.28 4.67 67.99
C SER A 139 -6.30 4.99 66.46
N ARG A 140 -7.04 4.16 65.71
CA ARG A 140 -8.09 4.48 64.70
C ARG A 140 -7.91 5.64 63.67
N LYS A 141 -7.91 5.27 62.38
CA LYS A 141 -8.55 5.94 61.20
C LYS A 141 -8.73 4.89 60.08
N VAL A 142 -9.90 4.76 59.43
CA VAL A 142 -10.18 3.60 58.53
C VAL A 142 -11.42 3.75 57.59
N ARG A 143 -11.46 2.96 56.48
CA ARG A 143 -12.55 2.71 55.47
C ARG A 143 -12.62 3.72 54.31
N LYS A 144 -13.00 3.34 53.07
CA LYS A 144 -14.04 2.40 52.57
C LYS A 144 -13.55 1.64 51.30
N LYS A 145 -13.82 0.33 51.12
CA LYS A 145 -15.01 -0.29 50.44
C LYS A 145 -15.30 0.33 49.05
N LYS A 146 -15.61 -0.43 47.98
CA LYS A 146 -16.25 -1.76 47.93
C LYS A 146 -16.03 -2.46 46.57
N LEU A 147 -15.87 -3.78 46.55
CA LEU A 147 -16.13 -4.61 45.36
C LEU A 147 -17.63 -4.98 45.34
N SER A 148 -18.28 -4.91 44.17
CA SER A 148 -19.66 -5.37 43.88
C SER A 148 -19.90 -5.16 42.37
N ARG A 149 -20.51 -6.07 41.61
CA ARG A 149 -21.12 -7.36 41.94
C ARG A 149 -20.93 -8.31 40.75
#